data_AF-A0A2J6MZG4-F1
#
_entry.id   AF-A0A2J6MZG4-F1
#
_cell.length_a   1.000
_cell.length_b   1.000
_cell.length_c   1.000
_cell.angle_alpha   90.00
_cell.angle_beta   90.00
_cell.angle_gamma   90.00
#
_symmetry.space_group_name_H-M   'P 1'
#
loop_
_entity.id
_entity.type
_entity.pdbx_description
1 polymer ?
#
loop_
_entity_poly.entity_id
_entity_poly.type
_entity_poly.pdbx_seq_one_letter_code
_entity_poly.pdbx_strand_id
1 'polypeptide(L)'
;MAYGDAFASLIGEKYGKRKYKLLTNKSLEGSVAMFVFSFLSLAVSLIFFSMLYPFSLLDKILVAAMVALVATVVEGISPMGFDNLTVPAVSVLTFVLLGWDA
;
A
#
# COMPACT_ATOMS: atom_id res chain seq x y z
N MET A 1 -4.30 -3.75 -0.33
CA MET A 1 -4.24 -4.39 -1.66
C MET A 1 -5.56 -4.22 -2.39
N ALA A 2 -6.61 -5.01 -2.11
CA ALA A 2 -7.86 -4.96 -2.88
C ALA A 2 -8.48 -3.55 -3.03
N TYR A 3 -8.56 -2.78 -1.94
CA TYR A 3 -9.05 -1.40 -2.00
C TYR A 3 -8.08 -0.47 -2.76
N GLY A 4 -6.78 -0.59 -2.50
CA GLY A 4 -5.75 0.20 -3.19
C GLY A 4 -5.80 0.03 -4.71
N ASP A 5 -5.87 -1.21 -5.20
CA ASP A 5 -5.96 -1.53 -6.63
C ASP A 5 -7.26 -1.03 -7.27
N ALA A 6 -8.39 -1.20 -6.58
CA ALA A 6 -9.68 -0.75 -7.06
C ALA A 6 -9.70 0.78 -7.23
N PHE A 7 -9.15 1.53 -6.28
CA PHE A 7 -9.08 2.99 -6.38
C PHE A 7 -7.98 3.46 -7.32
N ALA A 8 -6.85 2.77 -7.40
CA ALA A 8 -5.75 3.09 -8.32
C ALA A 8 -6.18 2.95 -9.78
N SER A 9 -6.93 1.90 -10.12
CA SER A 9 -7.51 1.72 -11.45
C SER A 9 -8.57 2.78 -11.75
N LEU A 10 -9.51 3.01 -10.83
CA LEU A 10 -10.58 4.00 -11.01
C LEU A 10 -10.04 5.43 -11.19
N ILE A 11 -9.11 5.86 -10.35
CA ILE A 11 -8.50 7.20 -10.42
C ILE A 11 -7.49 7.27 -11.54
N GLY A 12 -6.70 6.23 -11.76
CA GLY A 12 -5.70 6.17 -12.82
C GLY A 12 -6.32 6.20 -14.22
N GLU A 13 -7.48 5.60 -14.42
CA GLU A 13 -8.21 5.62 -15.70
C GLU A 13 -8.91 6.97 -15.93
N LYS A 14 -9.53 7.53 -14.88
CA LYS A 14 -10.32 8.78 -14.98
C LYS A 14 -9.49 10.06 -14.93
N TYR A 15 -8.40 10.07 -14.15
CA TYR A 15 -7.59 11.26 -13.87
C TYR A 15 -6.09 11.08 -14.18
N GLY A 16 -5.66 9.90 -14.66
CA GLY A 16 -4.26 9.63 -14.97
C GLY A 16 -3.74 10.41 -16.16
N LYS A 17 -3.28 11.64 -15.92
CA LYS A 17 -2.68 12.52 -16.93
C LYS A 17 -1.19 12.28 -17.06
N ARG A 18 -0.49 12.08 -15.93
CA ARG A 18 0.95 11.80 -15.93
C ARG A 18 1.21 10.30 -15.94
N LYS A 19 1.19 9.73 -17.14
CA LYS A 19 1.53 8.32 -17.36
C LYS A 19 3.04 8.11 -17.36
N TYR A 20 3.48 7.03 -16.74
CA TYR A 20 4.86 6.56 -16.78
C TYR A 20 4.87 5.08 -17.17
N LYS A 21 5.97 4.65 -17.79
CA LYS A 21 6.12 3.28 -18.29
C LYS A 21 7.44 2.71 -17.79
N LEU A 22 7.39 2.05 -16.63
CA LEU A 22 8.51 1.28 -16.12
C LEU A 22 8.44 -0.15 -16.69
N LEU A 23 7.41 -0.91 -16.33
CA LEU A 23 7.12 -2.25 -16.85
C LEU A 23 5.72 -2.36 -17.48
N THR A 24 4.81 -1.47 -17.08
CA THR A 24 3.43 -1.37 -17.56
C THR A 24 3.02 0.11 -17.63
N ASN A 25 1.97 0.43 -18.40
CA ASN A 25 1.43 1.80 -18.50
C ASN A 25 0.68 2.14 -17.20
N LYS A 26 1.37 2.71 -16.21
CA LYS A 26 0.77 3.22 -14.96
C LYS A 26 0.73 4.75 -14.96
N SER A 27 -0.09 5.34 -14.08
CA SER A 27 -0.18 6.80 -13.90
C SER A 27 0.25 7.19 -12.50
N LEU A 28 0.90 8.36 -12.38
CA LEU A 28 1.30 8.89 -11.08
C LEU A 28 0.09 9.10 -10.17
N GLU A 29 -1.02 9.58 -10.74
CA GLU A 29 -2.27 9.79 -10.02
C GLU A 29 -2.85 8.47 -9.48
N GLY A 30 -2.79 7.40 -10.28
CA GLY A 30 -3.17 6.06 -9.85
C GLY A 30 -2.28 5.51 -8.73
N SER A 31 -0.96 5.72 -8.81
CA SER A 31 -0.02 5.32 -7.74
C SER A 31 -0.24 6.08 -6.44
N VAL A 32 -0.52 7.39 -6.50
CA VAL A 32 -0.87 8.19 -5.32
C VAL A 32 -2.19 7.70 -4.72
N ALA A 33 -3.20 7.41 -5.54
CA ALA A 33 -4.44 6.81 -5.08
C ALA A 33 -4.18 5.47 -4.37
N MET A 34 -3.38 4.59 -4.98
CA MET A 34 -3.03 3.30 -4.40
C MET A 34 -2.41 3.44 -3.00
N PHE A 35 -1.44 4.36 -2.87
CA PHE A 35 -0.78 4.66 -1.58
C PHE A 35 -1.78 5.14 -0.54
N VAL A 36 -2.58 6.16 -0.87
CA VAL A 36 -3.53 6.78 0.07
C VAL A 36 -4.59 5.79 0.54
N PHE A 37 -5.22 5.05 -0.37
CA PHE A 37 -6.28 4.11 -0.01
C PHE A 37 -5.73 2.85 0.68
N SER A 38 -4.52 2.41 0.35
CA SER A 38 -3.85 1.32 1.09
C SER A 38 -3.46 1.75 2.50
N PHE A 39 -2.92 2.96 2.66
CA PHE A 39 -2.59 3.51 3.97
C PHE A 39 -3.84 3.71 4.83
N LEU A 40 -4.92 4.28 4.28
CA LEU A 40 -6.19 4.43 4.99
C LEU A 40 -6.75 3.08 5.44
N SER A 41 -6.74 2.07 4.55
CA SER A 41 -7.18 0.72 4.91
C SER A 41 -6.34 0.15 6.07
N LEU A 42 -5.02 0.29 6.03
CA LEU A 42 -4.13 -0.15 7.10
C LEU A 42 -4.35 0.62 8.41
N ALA A 43 -4.53 1.95 8.33
CA ALA A 43 -4.77 2.80 9.50
C ALA A 43 -6.09 2.44 10.19
N VAL A 44 -7.16 2.24 9.42
CA VAL A 44 -8.46 1.79 9.96
C VAL A 44 -8.34 0.42 10.62
N SER A 45 -7.62 -0.52 9.99
CA SER A 45 -7.35 -1.83 10.60
C SER A 45 -6.57 -1.70 11.91
N LEU A 46 -5.52 -0.86 11.96
CA LEU A 46 -4.74 -0.63 13.17
C LEU A 46 -5.56 -0.01 14.30
N ILE A 47 -6.40 0.99 14.00
CA ILE A 47 -7.31 1.59 14.99
C ILE A 47 -8.26 0.53 15.55
N PHE A 48 -8.87 -0.27 14.67
CA PHE A 48 -9.76 -1.36 15.07
C PHE A 48 -9.05 -2.38 15.97
N PHE A 49 -7.85 -2.82 15.59
CA PHE A 49 -7.08 -3.76 16.40
C PHE A 49 -6.60 -3.16 17.73
N SER A 50 -6.34 -1.85 17.80
CA SER A 50 -5.93 -1.19 19.06
C SER A 50 -7.03 -1.18 20.12
N MET A 51 -8.29 -1.30 19.69
CA MET A 51 -9.43 -1.48 20.60
C MET A 51 -9.52 -2.90 21.15
N LEU A 52 -8.92 -3.88 20.46
CA LEU A 52 -8.96 -5.31 20.81
C LEU A 52 -7.70 -5.77 21.54
N TYR A 53 -6.55 -5.17 21.27
CA TYR A 53 -5.26 -5.53 21.83
C TYR A 53 -4.50 -4.30 22.32
N PRO A 54 -3.86 -4.35 23.50
CA PRO A 54 -3.04 -3.27 23.99
C PRO A 54 -1.70 -3.24 23.23
N PHE A 55 -1.56 -2.32 22.28
CA PHE A 55 -0.30 -2.01 21.61
C PHE A 55 -0.15 -0.50 21.38
N SER A 56 1.10 -0.05 21.21
CA SER A 56 1.40 1.36 20.94
C SER A 56 0.97 1.73 19.52
N LEU A 57 -0.10 2.52 19.41
CA LEU A 57 -0.67 2.94 18.14
C LEU A 57 0.29 3.84 17.35
N LEU A 58 1.08 4.65 18.04
CA LEU A 58 2.08 5.54 17.45
C LEU A 58 3.22 4.77 16.78
N ASP A 59 3.72 3.72 17.43
CA ASP A 59 4.83 2.92 16.90
C ASP A 59 4.38 2.12 15.66
N LYS A 60 3.15 1.59 15.69
CA LYS A 60 2.60 0.84 14.55
C LYS A 60 2.18 1.71 13.36
N ILE A 61 1.86 2.99 13.57
CA ILE A 61 1.53 3.93 12.48
C ILE A 61 2.74 4.19 11.57
N LEU A 62 3.94 4.36 12.15
CA LEU A 62 5.17 4.56 11.37
C LEU A 62 5.48 3.32 10.54
N VAL A 63 5.33 2.13 11.13
CA VAL A 63 5.49 0.86 10.40
C VAL A 63 4.48 0.74 9.27
N ALA A 64 3.21 1.09 9.50
CA ALA A 64 2.18 1.04 8.45
C ALA A 64 2.45 2.03 7.30
N ALA A 65 2.97 3.23 7.59
CA ALA A 65 3.37 4.19 6.57
C ALA A 65 4.51 3.63 5.70
N MET A 66 5.52 3.00 6.32
CA MET A 66 6.62 2.35 5.62
C MET A 66 6.14 1.18 4.76
N VAL A 67 5.25 0.34 5.28
CA VAL A 67 4.64 -0.78 4.54
C VAL A 67 3.86 -0.29 3.33
N ALA A 68 3.05 0.77 3.48
CA ALA A 68 2.30 1.36 2.36
C ALA A 68 3.23 1.95 1.29
N LEU A 69 4.35 2.56 1.69
CA LEU A 69 5.34 3.12 0.78
C LEU A 69 6.03 2.00 -0.02
N VAL A 70 6.52 0.96 0.67
CA VAL A 70 7.15 -0.19 0.02
C VAL A 70 6.16 -0.89 -0.91
N ALA A 71 4.92 -1.10 -0.48
CA ALA A 71 3.86 -1.66 -1.31
C ALA A 71 3.69 -0.85 -2.61
N THR A 72 3.64 0.48 -2.53
CA THR A 72 3.46 1.34 -3.70
C THR A 72 4.65 1.30 -4.64
N VAL A 73 5.87 1.17 -4.12
CA VAL A 73 7.08 1.00 -4.93
C VAL A 73 7.05 -0.36 -5.65
N VAL A 74 6.76 -1.44 -4.92
CA VAL A 74 6.65 -2.81 -5.47
C VAL A 74 5.57 -2.87 -6.56
N GLU A 75 4.42 -2.26 -6.32
CA GLU A 75 3.35 -2.09 -7.29
C GLU A 75 3.84 -1.41 -8.58
N GLY A 76 4.64 -0.35 -8.46
CA GLY A 76 5.16 0.41 -9.60
C GLY A 76 6.18 -0.36 -10.45
N ILE A 77 6.88 -1.32 -9.84
CA ILE A 77 7.88 -2.19 -10.50
C ILE A 77 7.34 -3.58 -10.83
N SER A 78 6.15 -3.97 -10.37
CA SER A 78 5.64 -5.31 -10.61
C SER A 78 5.05 -5.44 -12.03
N PRO A 79 5.39 -6.51 -12.76
CA PRO A 79 4.75 -6.80 -14.04
C PRO A 79 3.27 -7.15 -13.86
N MET A 80 2.46 -6.86 -14.88
CA MET A 80 0.99 -7.05 -14.83
C MET A 80 0.60 -8.43 -14.31
N GLY A 81 -0.16 -8.47 -13.20
CA GLY A 81 -0.67 -9.70 -12.59
C GLY A 81 0.21 -10.33 -11.52
N PHE A 82 1.48 -9.94 -11.41
CA PHE A 82 2.37 -10.36 -10.31
C PHE A 82 2.29 -9.43 -9.09
N ASP A 83 1.76 -8.23 -9.25
CA ASP A 83 1.47 -7.26 -8.18
C ASP A 83 0.62 -7.87 -7.07
N ASN A 84 -0.41 -8.65 -7.42
CA ASN A 84 -1.28 -9.32 -6.45
C ASN A 84 -0.61 -10.39 -5.57
N LEU A 85 0.62 -10.81 -5.88
CA LEU A 85 1.43 -11.72 -5.03
C LEU A 85 2.61 -10.99 -4.39
N THR A 86 3.33 -10.21 -5.20
CA THR A 86 4.54 -9.50 -4.77
C THR A 86 4.25 -8.41 -3.74
N VAL A 87 3.19 -7.63 -3.94
CA VAL A 87 2.89 -6.50 -3.06
C VAL A 87 2.42 -6.98 -1.68
N PRO A 88 1.47 -7.93 -1.53
CA PRO A 88 1.15 -8.50 -0.22
C PRO A 88 2.35 -9.17 0.45
N ALA A 89 3.13 -9.96 -0.29
CA ALA A 89 4.28 -10.69 0.26
C ALA A 89 5.32 -9.73 0.84
N VAL A 90 5.72 -8.71 0.09
CA VAL A 90 6.69 -7.72 0.55
C VAL A 90 6.11 -6.84 1.66
N SER A 91 4.81 -6.56 1.64
CA SER A 91 4.14 -5.80 2.71
C SER A 91 4.18 -6.54 4.04
N VAL A 92 3.88 -7.85 4.05
CA VAL A 92 3.98 -8.69 5.25
C VAL A 92 5.44 -8.77 5.72
N LEU A 93 6.38 -8.97 4.80
CA LEU A 93 7.80 -9.02 5.13
C LEU A 93 8.29 -7.72 5.78
N THR A 94 7.89 -6.57 5.23
CA THR A 94 8.22 -5.25 5.76
C THR A 94 7.58 -5.02 7.12
N PHE A 95 6.31 -5.41 7.29
CA PHE A 95 5.60 -5.29 8.56
C PHE A 95 6.23 -6.16 9.64
N VAL A 96 6.64 -7.39 9.31
CA VAL A 96 7.33 -8.27 10.25
C VAL A 96 8.69 -7.69 10.60
N LEU A 97 9.51 -7.32 9.62
CA LEU A 97 10.86 -6.81 9.87
C LEU A 97 10.90 -5.51 10.70
N LEU A 98 9.95 -4.60 10.48
CA LEU A 98 9.90 -3.30 11.17
C LEU A 98 9.00 -3.32 12.40
N GLY A 99 8.03 -4.23 12.46
CA GLY A 99 7.02 -4.32 13.51
C GLY A 99 7.32 -5.35 14.59
N TRP A 100 8.37 -6.15 14.46
CA TRP A 100 8.75 -7.20 15.43
C TRP A 100 9.19 -6.62 16.77
N ASP A 101 9.88 -5.47 16.77
CA ASP A 101 10.42 -4.83 17.98
C ASP A 101 9.68 -3.53 18.37
N ALA A 102 8.64 -3.16 17.62
CA ALA A 102 7.83 -1.94 17.80
C ALA A 102 6.54 -2.17 18.59
#